data_AF-A0A1S6FGM2-F1
#
_entry.id   AF-A0A1S6FGM2-F1
#
_cell.length_a   1.000
_cell.length_b   1.000
_cell.length_c   1.000
_cell.angle_alpha   90.00
_cell.angle_beta   90.00
_cell.angle_gamma   90.00
#
_symmetry.space_group_name_H-M   'P 1'
#
loop_
_entity.id
_entity.type
_entity.pdbx_description
1 polymer ?
#
loop_
_entity_poly.entity_id
_entity_poly.type
_entity_poly.pdbx_seq_one_letter_code
_entity_poly.pdbx_strand_id
1 'polypeptide(L)'
;MMIVLLFAALQPAPAVDAQPPRLIETQPAISYDDYPIEAIRRGEAGVVSVLLKVSDEGSVMQCEVTESSLSKPLDEQTCSLLKRRARFAPATDASGRKVAGEYRLSTPWGLEKEHQPRTAIEAVLQVAELPSGYDRPAKVQLVYYGAGAPKECDVLTSSGSSLADRTACHYATRTFSAEAPKSRSKSVAAAAVRYVNASFVVEKGAAAN
;
A
#
# COMPACT_ATOMS: atom_id res chain seq x y z
N MET A 1 -51.98 -11.27 23.53
CA MET A 1 -51.16 -12.15 22.67
C MET A 1 -50.24 -11.25 21.87
N MET A 2 -48.97 -11.14 22.26
CA MET A 2 -48.04 -10.13 21.72
C MET A 2 -47.27 -10.73 20.54
N ILE A 3 -47.55 -10.26 19.33
CA ILE A 3 -46.87 -10.70 18.10
C ILE A 3 -45.50 -10.01 18.08
N VAL A 4 -44.44 -10.79 18.35
CA VAL A 4 -43.06 -10.35 18.19
C VAL A 4 -42.70 -10.52 16.71
N LEU A 5 -42.63 -9.41 15.97
CA LEU A 5 -42.10 -9.39 14.61
C LEU A 5 -40.57 -9.46 14.69
N LEU A 6 -39.99 -10.63 14.39
CA LEU A 6 -38.57 -10.75 14.13
C LEU A 6 -38.28 -10.10 12.77
N PHE A 7 -37.68 -8.90 12.79
CA PHE A 7 -36.94 -8.40 11.64
C PHE A 7 -35.63 -9.18 11.55
N ALA A 8 -35.58 -10.15 10.63
CA ALA A 8 -34.30 -10.73 10.21
C ALA A 8 -33.50 -9.61 9.51
N ALA A 9 -32.48 -9.07 10.19
CA ALA A 9 -31.54 -8.18 9.54
C ALA A 9 -30.83 -8.95 8.44
N LEU A 10 -31.02 -8.53 7.18
CA LEU A 10 -30.14 -8.95 6.08
C LEU A 10 -28.73 -8.49 6.43
N GLN A 11 -27.91 -9.39 6.96
CA GLN A 11 -26.48 -9.16 7.04
C GLN A 11 -25.95 -9.26 5.60
N PRO A 12 -25.29 -8.23 5.04
CA PRO A 12 -24.63 -8.37 3.76
C PRO A 12 -23.59 -9.50 3.88
N ALA A 13 -23.67 -10.47 2.95
CA ALA A 13 -22.71 -11.56 2.91
C ALA A 13 -21.28 -11.01 2.80
N PRO A 14 -20.29 -11.62 3.48
CA PRO A 14 -18.90 -11.25 3.28
C PRO A 14 -18.55 -11.47 1.81
N ALA A 15 -18.01 -10.44 1.16
CA ALA A 15 -17.60 -10.47 -0.23
C ALA A 15 -16.32 -11.31 -0.39
N VAL A 16 -16.44 -12.63 -0.31
CA VAL A 16 -15.30 -13.56 -0.36
C VAL A 16 -14.61 -13.58 -1.74
N ASP A 17 -15.29 -13.07 -2.79
CA ASP A 17 -14.76 -13.02 -4.16
C ASP A 17 -14.53 -11.60 -4.71
N ALA A 18 -14.73 -10.54 -3.90
CA ALA A 18 -14.44 -9.19 -4.38
C ALA A 18 -12.94 -8.94 -4.44
N GLN A 19 -12.43 -8.51 -5.59
CA GLN A 19 -11.02 -8.19 -5.79
C GLN A 19 -10.81 -6.67 -5.79
N PRO A 20 -9.79 -6.13 -5.10
CA PRO A 20 -9.49 -4.71 -5.13
C PRO A 20 -8.95 -4.29 -6.52
N PRO A 21 -8.95 -2.99 -6.83
CA PRO A 21 -8.27 -2.49 -8.02
C PRO A 21 -6.79 -2.87 -7.97
N ARG A 22 -6.19 -3.14 -9.14
CA ARG A 22 -4.73 -3.36 -9.25
C ARG A 22 -4.11 -2.30 -10.13
N LEU A 23 -3.07 -1.65 -9.63
CA LEU A 23 -2.31 -0.67 -10.41
C LEU A 23 -1.66 -1.36 -11.62
N ILE A 24 -1.81 -0.77 -12.80
CA ILE A 24 -1.12 -1.23 -14.02
C ILE A 24 0.25 -0.53 -14.02
N GLU A 25 1.29 -1.26 -13.63
CA GLU A 25 2.66 -0.75 -13.55
C GLU A 25 3.28 -0.60 -14.95
N THR A 26 2.98 0.48 -15.68
CA THR A 26 3.57 0.75 -17.02
C THR A 26 4.47 1.98 -17.10
N GLN A 27 4.74 2.69 -15.99
CA GLN A 27 5.76 3.75 -15.83
C GLN A 27 5.72 4.26 -14.38
N PRO A 28 6.81 4.79 -13.79
CA PRO A 28 6.69 5.47 -12.52
C PRO A 28 5.75 6.67 -12.74
N ALA A 29 4.60 6.67 -12.06
CA ALA A 29 3.58 7.70 -12.24
C ALA A 29 4.11 9.13 -11.98
N ILE A 30 5.22 9.22 -11.24
CA ILE A 30 5.85 10.43 -10.75
C ILE A 30 7.37 10.27 -10.93
N SER A 31 8.00 11.29 -11.49
CA SER A 31 9.43 11.37 -11.78
C SER A 31 10.03 12.67 -11.24
N TYR A 32 11.34 12.84 -11.35
CA TYR A 32 11.99 14.09 -10.96
C TYR A 32 11.46 15.31 -11.74
N ASP A 33 11.10 15.13 -13.02
CA ASP A 33 10.53 16.20 -13.85
C ASP A 33 9.17 16.69 -13.34
N ASP A 34 8.54 15.93 -12.45
CA ASP A 34 7.27 16.28 -11.85
C ASP A 34 7.40 17.11 -10.56
N TYR A 35 8.63 17.40 -10.10
CA TYR A 35 8.87 18.13 -8.86
C TYR A 35 8.43 19.60 -8.97
N PRO A 36 7.55 20.09 -8.08
CA PRO A 36 7.18 21.50 -8.05
C PRO A 36 8.39 22.40 -7.80
N ILE A 37 8.56 23.45 -8.62
CA ILE A 37 9.71 24.36 -8.55
C ILE A 37 9.82 25.02 -7.17
N GLU A 38 8.69 25.37 -6.57
CA GLU A 38 8.63 25.97 -5.24
C GLU A 38 9.06 25.00 -4.13
N ALA A 39 8.81 23.69 -4.28
CA ALA A 39 9.27 22.67 -3.35
C ALA A 39 10.78 22.44 -3.52
N ILE A 40 11.29 22.43 -4.76
CA ILE A 40 12.73 22.41 -5.05
C ILE A 40 13.43 23.59 -4.34
N ARG A 41 12.92 24.82 -4.54
CA ARG A 41 13.52 26.04 -3.97
C ARG A 41 13.57 26.03 -2.43
N ARG A 42 12.63 25.33 -1.78
CA ARG A 42 12.59 25.19 -0.32
C ARG A 42 13.26 23.92 0.20
N GLY A 43 13.83 23.09 -0.67
CA GLY A 43 14.43 21.81 -0.29
C GLY A 43 13.43 20.85 0.37
N GLU A 44 12.14 20.97 0.04
CA GLU A 44 11.10 20.14 0.63
C GLU A 44 11.14 18.74 0.04
N ALA A 45 11.00 17.72 0.88
CA ALA A 45 11.00 16.30 0.51
C ALA A 45 10.11 15.53 1.49
N GLY A 46 9.77 14.28 1.17
CA GLY A 46 9.01 13.42 2.07
C GLY A 46 8.22 12.33 1.36
N VAL A 47 7.36 11.66 2.10
CA VAL A 47 6.45 10.64 1.56
C VAL A 47 5.03 11.18 1.61
N VAL A 48 4.28 11.00 0.53
CA VAL A 48 2.84 11.27 0.48
C VAL A 48 2.12 9.93 0.39
N SER A 49 1.26 9.61 1.35
CA SER A 49 0.33 8.47 1.24
C SER A 49 -1.06 8.96 0.87
N VAL A 50 -1.73 8.22 -0.02
CA VAL A 50 -3.05 8.58 -0.54
C VAL A 50 -4.03 7.42 -0.52
N LEU A 51 -5.32 7.77 -0.41
CA LEU A 51 -6.45 6.92 -0.76
C LEU A 51 -7.02 7.37 -2.11
N LEU A 52 -7.04 6.47 -3.08
CA LEU A 52 -7.62 6.70 -4.39
C LEU A 52 -8.98 6.02 -4.49
N LYS A 53 -9.94 6.71 -5.09
CA LYS A 53 -11.17 6.08 -5.61
C LYS A 53 -11.00 5.82 -7.10
N VAL A 54 -11.02 4.56 -7.47
CA VAL A 54 -10.85 4.07 -8.84
C VAL A 54 -12.22 3.71 -9.41
N SER A 55 -12.52 4.15 -10.63
CA SER A 55 -13.75 3.81 -11.33
C SER A 55 -13.76 2.35 -11.81
N ASP A 56 -14.93 1.88 -12.23
CA ASP A 56 -15.11 0.58 -12.88
C ASP A 56 -14.46 0.50 -14.28
N GLU A 57 -14.03 1.62 -14.85
CA GLU A 57 -13.14 1.66 -16.03
C GLU A 57 -11.64 1.75 -15.69
N GLY A 58 -11.29 1.85 -14.40
CA GLY A 58 -9.89 1.83 -13.95
C GLY A 58 -9.20 3.20 -13.94
N SER A 59 -9.99 4.28 -14.00
CA SER A 59 -9.50 5.66 -13.89
C SER A 59 -9.63 6.18 -12.46
N VAL A 60 -8.78 7.10 -12.03
CA VAL A 60 -8.84 7.68 -10.68
C VAL A 60 -9.84 8.84 -10.65
N MET A 61 -10.93 8.68 -9.91
CA MET A 61 -11.98 9.68 -9.74
C MET A 61 -11.69 10.65 -8.59
N GLN A 62 -11.10 10.16 -7.51
CA GLN A 62 -10.79 10.93 -6.30
C GLN A 62 -9.42 10.53 -5.75
N CYS A 63 -8.73 11.49 -5.14
CA CYS A 63 -7.46 11.31 -4.47
C CYS A 63 -7.46 12.11 -3.18
N GLU A 64 -7.29 11.43 -2.07
CA GLU A 64 -7.27 11.98 -0.71
C GLU A 64 -5.90 11.73 -0.09
N VAL A 65 -5.24 12.78 0.41
CA VAL A 65 -3.94 12.67 1.08
C VAL A 65 -4.16 12.22 2.52
N THR A 66 -3.79 10.98 2.83
CA THR A 66 -3.96 10.34 4.14
C THR A 66 -2.71 10.43 5.01
N GLU A 67 -1.55 10.73 4.40
CA GLU A 67 -0.31 11.13 5.08
C GLU A 67 0.38 12.20 4.21
N SER A 68 0.59 13.37 4.79
CA SER A 68 1.25 14.51 4.16
C SER A 68 2.77 14.38 4.25
N SER A 69 3.44 14.80 3.19
CA SER A 69 4.89 15.04 3.17
C SER A 69 5.34 16.22 4.04
N LEU A 70 4.40 16.92 4.67
CA LEU A 70 4.54 18.26 5.27
C LEU A 70 4.76 19.38 4.24
N SER A 71 4.84 19.07 2.95
CA SER A 71 4.85 20.04 1.85
C SER A 71 3.52 20.03 1.12
N LYS A 72 2.81 21.16 1.16
CA LYS A 72 1.54 21.31 0.43
C LYS A 72 1.71 21.14 -1.09
N PRO A 73 2.74 21.71 -1.75
CA PRO A 73 2.94 21.48 -3.19
C PRO A 73 3.17 20.01 -3.56
N LEU A 74 3.95 19.26 -2.77
CA LEU A 74 4.18 17.83 -3.04
C LEU A 74 2.90 17.01 -2.87
N ASP A 75 2.11 17.31 -1.84
CA ASP A 75 0.81 16.69 -1.59
C ASP A 75 -0.16 16.91 -2.77
N GLU A 76 -0.30 18.16 -3.22
CA GLU A 76 -1.19 18.55 -4.32
C GLU A 76 -0.74 17.94 -5.65
N GLN A 77 0.57 17.99 -5.93
CA GLN A 77 1.16 17.45 -7.13
C GLN A 77 1.00 15.93 -7.22
N THR A 78 1.15 15.23 -6.10
CA THR A 78 0.91 13.77 -6.03
C THR A 78 -0.49 13.42 -6.52
N CYS A 79 -1.52 14.08 -5.98
CA CYS A 79 -2.89 13.81 -6.41
C CYS A 79 -3.18 14.25 -7.86
N SER A 80 -2.57 15.35 -8.32
CA SER A 80 -2.69 15.80 -9.71
C SER A 80 -2.18 14.75 -10.70
N LEU A 81 -0.98 14.21 -10.44
CA LEU A 81 -0.34 13.21 -11.29
C LEU A 81 -1.06 11.87 -11.27
N LEU A 82 -1.45 11.39 -10.09
CA LEU A 82 -2.16 10.12 -9.97
C LEU A 82 -3.50 10.16 -10.71
N LYS A 83 -4.28 11.25 -10.59
CA LYS A 83 -5.51 11.43 -11.36
C LYS A 83 -5.29 11.41 -12.87
N ARG A 84 -4.22 12.05 -13.35
CA ARG A 84 -3.92 12.11 -14.79
C ARG A 84 -3.36 10.82 -15.35
N ARG A 85 -2.41 10.19 -14.65
CA ARG A 85 -1.52 9.16 -15.21
C ARG A 85 -1.76 7.75 -14.69
N ALA A 86 -2.24 7.59 -13.45
CA ALA A 86 -2.42 6.25 -12.90
C ALA A 86 -3.58 5.53 -13.59
N ARG A 87 -3.37 4.26 -13.90
CA ARG A 87 -4.37 3.39 -14.53
C ARG A 87 -4.42 2.06 -13.79
N PHE A 88 -5.62 1.51 -13.69
CA PHE A 88 -5.89 0.34 -12.88
C PHE A 88 -6.64 -0.71 -13.68
N ALA A 89 -6.37 -1.98 -13.39
CA ALA A 89 -7.39 -3.01 -13.52
C ALA A 89 -8.46 -2.71 -12.46
N PRO A 90 -9.74 -2.52 -12.84
CA PRO A 90 -10.81 -2.18 -11.90
C PRO A 90 -10.99 -3.24 -10.81
N ALA A 91 -11.62 -2.85 -9.70
CA ALA A 91 -12.12 -3.83 -8.73
C ALA A 91 -13.21 -4.70 -9.39
N THR A 92 -13.41 -5.90 -8.84
CA THR A 92 -14.54 -6.76 -9.23
C THR A 92 -15.34 -7.15 -8.00
N ASP A 93 -16.65 -7.27 -8.15
CA ASP A 93 -17.52 -7.84 -7.11
C ASP A 93 -17.52 -9.37 -7.15
N ALA A 94 -18.25 -10.01 -6.23
CA ALA A 94 -18.33 -11.47 -6.15
C ALA A 94 -18.93 -12.16 -7.40
N SER A 95 -19.59 -11.40 -8.29
CA SER A 95 -20.09 -11.90 -9.57
C SER A 95 -19.12 -11.69 -10.74
N GLY A 96 -17.92 -11.15 -10.46
CA GLY A 96 -16.91 -10.80 -11.45
C GLY A 96 -17.23 -9.50 -12.21
N ARG A 97 -18.25 -8.74 -11.81
CA ARG A 97 -18.56 -7.46 -12.46
C ARG A 97 -17.57 -6.40 -12.01
N LYS A 98 -17.09 -5.59 -12.95
CA LYS A 98 -16.25 -4.43 -12.66
C LYS A 98 -17.04 -3.42 -11.85
N VAL A 99 -16.43 -2.93 -10.78
CA VAL A 99 -17.02 -1.94 -9.87
C VAL A 99 -15.97 -0.91 -9.49
N ALA A 100 -16.43 0.25 -9.02
CA ALA A 100 -15.54 1.22 -8.40
C ALA A 100 -14.92 0.61 -7.12
N GLY A 101 -13.67 0.95 -6.84
CA GLY A 101 -12.94 0.44 -5.69
C GLY A 101 -11.94 1.44 -5.14
N GLU A 102 -11.40 1.12 -3.97
CA GLU A 102 -10.39 1.94 -3.32
C GLU A 102 -9.00 1.35 -3.51
N TYR A 103 -7.99 2.22 -3.61
CA TYR A 103 -6.59 1.79 -3.69
C TYR A 103 -5.69 2.73 -2.88
N ARG A 104 -4.81 2.14 -2.05
CA ARG A 104 -3.85 2.86 -1.22
C ARG A 104 -2.47 2.75 -1.82
N LEU A 105 -1.73 3.87 -1.84
CA LEU A 105 -0.32 3.88 -2.19
C LEU A 105 0.41 5.03 -1.53
N SER A 106 1.74 4.94 -1.49
CA SER A 106 2.61 6.06 -1.15
C SER A 106 3.62 6.38 -2.25
N THR A 107 3.93 7.66 -2.37
CA THR A 107 4.90 8.23 -3.31
C THR A 107 6.01 8.93 -2.53
N PRO A 108 7.29 8.55 -2.74
CA PRO A 108 8.41 9.31 -2.23
C PRO A 108 8.75 10.51 -3.12
N TRP A 109 9.07 11.63 -2.49
CA TRP A 109 9.63 12.84 -3.10
C TRP A 109 10.99 13.11 -2.50
N GLY A 110 12.04 13.10 -3.32
CA GLY A 110 13.40 13.42 -2.90
C GLY A 110 14.22 13.96 -4.06
N LEU A 111 15.06 14.96 -3.79
CA LEU A 111 15.85 15.66 -4.80
C LEU A 111 17.16 14.93 -5.15
N GLU A 112 17.72 14.20 -4.20
CA GLU A 112 18.97 13.46 -4.35
C GLU A 112 18.71 11.96 -4.27
N LYS A 113 19.35 11.17 -5.14
CA LYS A 113 19.14 9.73 -5.25
C LYS A 113 19.49 9.00 -3.94
N GLU A 114 20.52 9.46 -3.25
CA GLU A 114 21.04 8.88 -2.01
C GLU A 114 20.13 9.15 -0.80
N HIS A 115 19.40 10.27 -0.81
CA HIS A 115 18.52 10.70 0.29
C HIS A 115 17.03 10.58 -0.05
N GLN A 116 16.66 9.87 -1.12
CA GLN A 116 15.24 9.68 -1.42
C GLN A 116 14.55 8.95 -0.26
N PRO A 117 13.41 9.47 0.23
CA PRO A 117 12.61 8.77 1.22
C PRO A 117 12.28 7.37 0.69
N ARG A 118 12.61 6.34 1.47
CA ARG A 118 12.28 4.97 1.09
C ARG A 118 10.87 4.67 1.54
N THR A 119 10.00 4.34 0.59
CA THR A 119 8.68 3.77 0.91
C THR A 119 8.74 2.26 1.07
N ALA A 120 9.78 1.62 0.53
CA ALA A 120 10.01 0.18 0.59
C ALA A 120 11.25 -0.17 1.42
N ILE A 121 11.12 -1.17 2.29
CA ILE A 121 12.21 -1.76 3.07
C ILE A 121 12.57 -3.12 2.45
N GLU A 122 13.85 -3.34 2.19
CA GLU A 122 14.37 -4.66 1.82
C GLU A 122 14.60 -5.49 3.08
N ALA A 123 13.82 -6.55 3.27
CA ALA A 123 13.94 -7.45 4.40
C ALA A 123 14.49 -8.80 3.94
N VAL A 124 15.58 -9.25 4.55
CA VAL A 124 16.16 -10.58 4.28
C VAL A 124 15.86 -11.48 5.47
N LEU A 125 14.94 -12.43 5.27
CA LEU A 125 14.52 -13.39 6.27
C LEU A 125 15.36 -14.66 6.12
N GLN A 126 16.17 -14.92 7.14
CA GLN A 126 16.92 -16.17 7.26
C GLN A 126 15.96 -17.29 7.64
N VAL A 127 16.03 -18.41 6.92
CA VAL A 127 15.23 -19.60 7.17
C VAL A 127 16.09 -20.85 7.12
N ALA A 128 15.69 -21.90 7.82
CA ALA A 128 16.39 -23.19 7.77
C ALA A 128 16.29 -23.86 6.37
N GLU A 129 15.17 -23.66 5.69
CA GLU A 129 14.91 -24.15 4.33
C GLU A 129 13.99 -23.15 3.61
N LEU A 130 14.15 -23.00 2.29
CA LEU A 130 13.25 -22.14 1.51
C LEU A 130 11.83 -22.72 1.48
N PRO A 131 10.79 -21.89 1.68
CA PRO A 131 9.41 -22.34 1.53
C PRO A 131 9.16 -22.92 0.14
N SER A 132 8.46 -24.05 0.07
CA SER A 132 8.09 -24.67 -1.21
C SER A 132 7.36 -23.67 -2.11
N GLY A 133 7.76 -23.60 -3.38
CA GLY A 133 7.22 -22.69 -4.39
C GLY A 133 7.78 -21.25 -4.34
N TYR A 134 8.68 -20.94 -3.39
CA TYR A 134 9.31 -19.62 -3.33
C TYR A 134 10.26 -19.43 -4.53
N ASP A 135 9.98 -18.43 -5.36
CA ASP A 135 10.76 -18.15 -6.57
C ASP A 135 11.19 -16.67 -6.71
N ARG A 136 10.60 -15.76 -5.93
CA ARG A 136 10.92 -14.32 -5.93
C ARG A 136 10.57 -13.67 -4.58
N PRO A 137 11.10 -12.47 -4.26
CA PRO A 137 10.71 -11.75 -3.06
C PRO A 137 9.20 -11.44 -3.02
N ALA A 138 8.59 -11.59 -1.85
CA ALA A 138 7.22 -11.14 -1.62
C ALA A 138 7.21 -9.61 -1.40
N LYS A 139 6.41 -8.88 -2.17
CA LYS A 139 6.17 -7.45 -1.91
C LYS A 139 4.87 -7.31 -1.13
N VAL A 140 4.97 -6.86 0.12
CA VAL A 140 3.81 -6.62 0.98
C VAL A 140 3.62 -5.11 1.21
N GLN A 141 2.37 -4.67 1.26
CA GLN A 141 1.97 -3.32 1.63
C GLN A 141 1.52 -3.33 3.09
N LEU A 142 1.97 -2.32 3.85
CA LEU A 142 1.62 -2.11 5.24
C LEU A 142 0.84 -0.80 5.38
N VAL A 143 -0.28 -0.84 6.11
CA VAL A 143 -1.10 0.36 6.39
C VAL A 143 -1.11 0.65 7.89
N TYR A 144 -0.79 1.90 8.24
CA TYR A 144 -0.73 2.39 9.60
C TYR A 144 -1.79 3.47 9.78
N TYR A 145 -2.78 3.27 10.66
CA TYR A 145 -3.81 4.27 10.98
C TYR A 145 -3.46 5.15 12.20
N GLY A 146 -2.31 4.90 12.82
CA GLY A 146 -1.83 5.57 14.03
C GLY A 146 -0.40 5.13 14.32
N ALA A 147 0.14 5.56 15.46
CA ALA A 147 1.48 5.16 15.85
C ALA A 147 1.56 3.65 16.18
N GLY A 148 2.73 3.06 15.94
CA GLY A 148 3.03 1.66 16.27
C GLY A 148 2.99 0.73 15.07
N ALA A 149 2.61 -0.53 15.30
CA ALA A 149 2.57 -1.58 14.29
C ALA A 149 1.48 -1.33 13.22
N PRO A 150 1.70 -1.78 11.97
CA PRO A 150 0.68 -1.67 10.93
C PRO A 150 -0.55 -2.50 11.30
N LYS A 151 -1.72 -2.01 10.89
CA LYS A 151 -3.00 -2.68 11.16
C LYS A 151 -3.44 -3.58 10.02
N GLU A 152 -2.92 -3.35 8.83
CA GLU A 152 -3.20 -4.15 7.64
C GLU A 152 -1.89 -4.55 6.97
N CYS A 153 -1.89 -5.74 6.35
CA CYS A 153 -0.82 -6.21 5.50
C CYS A 153 -1.38 -6.96 4.29
N ASP A 154 -1.13 -6.42 3.10
CA ASP A 154 -1.60 -6.99 1.83
C ASP A 154 -0.42 -7.45 0.99
N VAL A 155 -0.54 -8.62 0.38
CA VAL A 155 0.46 -9.15 -0.56
C VAL A 155 0.20 -8.54 -1.94
N LEU A 156 1.07 -7.62 -2.37
CA LEU A 156 0.97 -6.99 -3.69
C LEU A 156 1.59 -7.86 -4.78
N THR A 157 2.74 -8.46 -4.48
CA THR A 157 3.42 -9.41 -5.37
C THR A 157 3.70 -10.68 -4.59
N SER A 158 3.06 -11.78 -5.00
CA SER A 158 3.30 -13.10 -4.40
C SER A 158 4.69 -13.61 -4.76
N SER A 159 5.33 -14.25 -3.78
CA SER A 159 6.59 -14.98 -3.93
C SER A 159 6.47 -16.33 -4.63
N GLY A 160 5.26 -16.73 -5.04
CA GLY A 160 4.97 -18.09 -5.51
C GLY A 160 4.68 -19.09 -4.38
N SER A 161 4.97 -18.72 -3.12
CA SER A 161 4.69 -19.54 -1.94
C SER A 161 3.75 -18.83 -0.98
N SER A 162 2.54 -19.37 -0.79
CA SER A 162 1.58 -18.82 0.17
C SER A 162 2.11 -18.85 1.62
N LEU A 163 3.01 -19.79 1.93
CA LEU A 163 3.70 -19.84 3.23
C LEU A 163 4.67 -18.67 3.37
N ALA A 164 5.51 -18.42 2.37
CA ALA A 164 6.44 -17.28 2.40
C ALA A 164 5.69 -15.94 2.45
N ASP A 165 4.61 -15.79 1.68
CA ASP A 165 3.79 -14.57 1.66
C ASP A 165 3.17 -14.26 3.04
N ARG A 166 2.58 -15.27 3.70
CA ARG A 166 2.05 -15.10 5.07
C ARG A 166 3.15 -14.81 6.09
N THR A 167 4.31 -15.47 5.95
CA THR A 167 5.47 -15.22 6.82
C THR A 167 6.00 -13.80 6.64
N ALA A 168 6.03 -13.27 5.42
CA ALA A 168 6.43 -11.89 5.16
C ALA A 168 5.51 -10.89 5.89
N CYS A 169 4.19 -11.05 5.78
CA CYS A 169 3.25 -10.21 6.53
C CYS A 169 3.38 -10.36 8.04
N HIS A 170 3.52 -11.59 8.53
CA HIS A 170 3.70 -11.87 9.97
C HIS A 170 4.97 -11.22 10.53
N TYR A 171 6.09 -11.35 9.83
CA TYR A 171 7.33 -10.67 10.17
C TYR A 171 7.15 -9.15 10.16
N ALA A 172 6.63 -8.60 9.05
CA ALA A 172 6.52 -7.17 8.86
C ALA A 172 5.63 -6.50 9.92
N THR A 173 4.51 -7.12 10.27
CA THR A 173 3.56 -6.61 11.27
C THR A 173 4.09 -6.67 12.71
N ARG A 174 5.14 -7.44 12.97
CA ARG A 174 5.77 -7.57 14.31
C ARG A 174 7.07 -6.79 14.45
N THR A 175 7.77 -6.57 13.34
CA THR A 175 9.08 -5.92 13.34
C THR A 175 8.99 -4.42 13.11
N PHE A 176 8.08 -3.97 12.25
CA PHE A 176 8.03 -2.56 11.84
C PHE A 176 6.99 -1.75 12.60
N SER A 177 7.36 -0.52 12.91
CA SER A 177 6.49 0.49 13.49
C SER A 177 6.68 1.83 12.80
N ALA A 178 5.64 2.66 12.79
CA ALA A 178 5.71 4.02 12.30
C ALA A 178 5.17 5.02 13.34
N GLU A 179 5.53 6.29 13.16
CA GLU A 179 4.83 7.39 13.82
C GLU A 179 3.39 7.51 13.30
N ALA A 180 2.54 8.22 14.05
CA ALA A 180 1.17 8.46 13.59
C ALA A 180 1.19 9.33 12.32
N PRO A 181 0.47 8.93 11.25
CA PRO A 181 0.40 9.70 10.02
C PRO A 181 -0.24 11.07 10.27
N LYS A 182 0.36 12.10 9.67
CA LYS A 182 -0.20 13.46 9.67
C LYS A 182 -1.00 13.65 8.39
N SER A 183 -2.32 13.60 8.47
CA SER A 183 -3.22 13.78 7.32
C SER A 183 -3.64 15.23 7.14
N ARG A 184 -3.92 15.62 5.88
CA ARG A 184 -4.62 16.87 5.54
C ARG A 184 -6.09 16.62 5.18
N SER A 185 -6.51 15.37 4.96
CA SER A 185 -7.89 15.05 4.66
C SER A 185 -8.79 15.28 5.87
N LYS A 186 -9.98 15.84 5.60
CA LYS A 186 -11.03 16.04 6.61
C LYS A 186 -12.09 14.93 6.59
N SER A 187 -12.14 14.16 5.50
CA SER A 187 -13.15 13.15 5.21
C SER A 187 -12.60 11.73 5.35
N VAL A 188 -11.29 11.54 5.20
CA VAL A 188 -10.63 10.24 5.28
C VAL A 188 -9.70 10.20 6.49
N ALA A 189 -9.75 9.10 7.24
CA ALA A 189 -8.86 8.86 8.37
C ALA A 189 -7.38 8.91 7.94
N ALA A 190 -6.52 9.40 8.83
CA ALA A 190 -5.09 9.41 8.58
C ALA A 190 -4.56 7.98 8.42
N ALA A 191 -3.74 7.77 7.40
CA ALA A 191 -3.16 6.47 7.08
C ALA A 191 -1.82 6.64 6.36
N ALA A 192 -0.76 6.02 6.89
CA ALA A 192 0.52 5.88 6.21
C ALA A 192 0.58 4.55 5.48
N VAL A 193 1.18 4.55 4.28
CA VAL A 193 1.41 3.36 3.47
C VAL A 193 2.90 3.14 3.31
N ARG A 194 3.38 1.95 3.64
CA ARG A 194 4.78 1.53 3.42
C ARG A 194 4.80 0.15 2.77
N TYR A 195 5.96 -0.26 2.29
CA TYR A 195 6.15 -1.55 1.63
C TYR A 195 7.33 -2.29 2.23
N VAL A 196 7.28 -3.62 2.14
CA VAL A 196 8.42 -4.50 2.44
C VAL A 196 8.60 -5.44 1.28
N ASN A 197 9.83 -5.51 0.76
CA ASN A 197 10.27 -6.53 -0.18
C ASN A 197 10.99 -7.61 0.64
N ALA A 198 10.29 -8.71 0.91
CA ALA A 198 10.78 -9.79 1.75
C ALA A 198 11.45 -10.88 0.91
N SER A 199 12.76 -11.01 1.05
CA SER A 199 13.57 -12.07 0.45
C SER A 199 13.84 -13.16 1.49
N PHE A 200 13.67 -14.42 1.12
CA PHE A 200 13.98 -15.57 1.95
C PHE A 200 15.31 -16.18 1.50
N VAL A 201 16.20 -16.44 2.46
CA VAL A 201 17.51 -17.04 2.21
C VAL A 201 17.78 -18.12 3.25
N VAL A 202 18.47 -19.18 2.83
CA VAL A 202 18.84 -20.27 3.74
C VAL A 202 20.00 -19.82 4.62
N GLU A 203 19.91 -20.07 5.92
CA GLU A 203 21.05 -19.91 6.83
C GLU A 203 22.21 -20.76 6.33
N LYS A 204 23.32 -20.12 5.91
CA LYS A 204 24.56 -20.86 5.71
C LYS A 204 25.01 -21.31 7.08
N GLY A 205 24.99 -22.62 7.31
CA GLY A 205 25.33 -23.22 8.59
C GLY A 205 26.58 -22.58 9.17
N ALA A 206 26.48 -22.14 10.44
CA ALA A 206 27.64 -22.04 11.29
C ALA A 206 28.40 -23.36 11.14
N ALA A 207 29.58 -23.31 10.54
CA ALA A 207 30.45 -24.47 10.46
C ALA A 207 30.58 -25.01 11.88
N ALA A 208 30.07 -26.21 12.11
CA ALA A 208 30.38 -26.96 13.31
C ALA A 208 31.89 -27.23 13.24
N ASN A 209 32.66 -26.44 14.00
CA ASN A 209 34.04 -26.70 14.38
C ASN A 209 34.06 -26.90 15.89
#